data_AF-T0MEU7-F1
#
_entry.id   AF-T0MEU7-F1
#
_cell.length_a   1.000
_cell.length_b   1.000
_cell.length_c   1.000
_cell.angle_alpha   90.00
_cell.angle_beta   90.00
_cell.angle_gamma   90.00
#
_symmetry.space_group_name_H-M   'P 1'
#
loop_
_entity.id
_entity.type
_entity.pdbx_description
1 polymer ?
#
loop_
_entity_poly.entity_id
_entity_poly.type
_entity_poly.pdbx_seq_one_letter_code
_entity_poly.pdbx_strand_id
1 'polypeptide(L)' 'MATIMEKDSLIHLISYAGATISLKLEENSSEFQENMTIISKKRNIIYSTKPEEIDFNREVASIQKIINTYKDLPNLPQFQ' A
#
# COMPACT_ATOMS: atom_id res chain seq x y z
N MET A 1 -11.56 5.61 -14.45
CA MET A 1 -12.69 4.71 -14.22
C MET A 1 -12.13 3.32 -14.05
N ALA A 2 -12.31 2.71 -12.89
CA ALA A 2 -11.91 1.33 -12.64
C ALA A 2 -13.12 0.39 -12.73
N THR A 3 -12.88 -0.86 -13.09
CA THR A 3 -13.82 -1.97 -12.91
C THR A 3 -13.82 -2.44 -11.45
N ILE A 4 -14.81 -3.26 -11.09
CA ILE A 4 -14.84 -3.91 -9.76
C ILE A 4 -13.58 -4.75 -9.54
N MET A 5 -13.14 -5.50 -10.56
CA MET A 5 -11.92 -6.32 -10.48
C MET A 5 -10.65 -5.48 -10.31
N GLU A 6 -10.57 -4.32 -10.95
CA GLU A 6 -9.46 -3.37 -10.77
C GLU A 6 -9.47 -2.76 -9.38
N LYS A 7 -10.66 -2.44 -8.82
CA LYS A 7 -10.78 -2.00 -7.41
C LYS A 7 -10.29 -3.08 -6.44
N ASP A 8 -10.65 -4.34 -6.65
CA ASP A 8 -10.14 -5.45 -5.84
C ASP A 8 -8.63 -5.61 -5.99
N SER A 9 -8.11 -5.47 -7.20
CA SER A 9 -6.66 -5.49 -7.47
C SER A 9 -5.92 -4.37 -6.73
N LEU A 10 -6.50 -3.17 -6.65
CA LEU A 10 -5.94 -2.07 -5.84
C LEU A 10 -5.91 -2.42 -4.35
N ILE A 11 -6.97 -3.04 -3.81
CA ILE A 11 -7.00 -3.48 -2.41
C ILE A 11 -5.88 -4.48 -2.14
N HIS A 12 -5.68 -5.45 -3.03
CA HIS A 12 -4.58 -6.40 -2.92
C HIS A 12 -3.21 -5.71 -2.98
N LEU A 13 -3.04 -4.75 -3.90
CA LEU A 13 -1.79 -3.99 -4.05
C LEU A 13 -1.47 -3.15 -2.81
N ILE A 14 -2.49 -2.54 -2.17
CA ILE A 14 -2.34 -1.81 -0.91
C ILE A 14 -1.90 -2.73 0.22
N SER A 15 -2.50 -3.92 0.33
CA SER A 15 -2.10 -4.92 1.33
C SER A 15 -0.65 -5.37 1.11
N TYR A 16 -0.25 -5.57 -0.15
CA TYR A 16 1.13 -5.92 -0.49
C TYR A 16 2.13 -4.81 -0.15
N ALA A 17 1.76 -3.54 -0.36
CA ALA A 17 2.59 -2.40 0.07
C ALA A 17 2.78 -2.40 1.60
N GLY A 18 1.72 -2.68 2.37
CA GLY A 18 1.79 -2.76 3.83
C GLY A 18 2.72 -3.87 4.30
N ALA A 19 2.58 -5.06 3.71
CA ALA A 19 3.47 -6.19 3.99
C ALA A 19 4.92 -5.88 3.61
N THR A 20 5.14 -5.21 2.48
CA THR A 20 6.49 -4.78 2.07
C THR A 20 7.11 -3.86 3.12
N ILE A 21 6.36 -2.89 3.64
CA ILE A 21 6.86 -1.98 4.68
C ILE A 21 7.13 -2.70 6.01
N SER A 22 6.22 -3.56 6.47
CA SER A 22 6.39 -4.30 7.74
C SER A 22 7.58 -5.24 7.74
N LEU A 23 8.00 -5.71 6.57
CA LEU A 23 9.19 -6.54 6.42
C LEU A 23 10.50 -5.73 6.49
N LYS A 24 10.45 -4.42 6.31
CA LYS A 24 11.64 -3.57 6.09
C LYS A 24 11.87 -2.54 7.18
N LEU A 25 10.80 -2.08 7.85
CA LEU A 25 10.86 -1.03 8.86
C LEU A 25 10.40 -1.53 10.23
N GLU A 26 11.04 -1.02 11.28
CA GLU A 26 10.68 -1.38 12.65
C GLU A 26 9.33 -0.78 13.00
N GLU A 27 8.45 -1.55 13.64
CA GLU A 27 7.08 -1.11 13.95
C GLU A 27 7.04 0.16 14.82
N ASN A 28 8.05 0.37 15.67
CA ASN A 28 8.14 1.54 16.55
C ASN A 28 8.76 2.78 15.87
N SER A 29 9.25 2.64 14.63
CA SER A 29 9.83 3.77 13.90
C SER A 29 8.73 4.74 13.46
N SER A 30 9.02 6.04 13.48
CA SER A 30 8.09 7.06 12.98
C SER A 30 7.76 6.84 11.50
N GLU A 31 8.75 6.41 10.71
CA GLU A 31 8.59 6.13 9.30
C GLU A 31 7.59 4.98 9.05
N PHE A 32 7.64 3.88 9.83
CA PHE A 32 6.65 2.81 9.73
C PHE A 32 5.24 3.33 10.02
N GLN A 33 5.07 4.07 11.13
CA GLN A 33 3.76 4.58 11.55
C GLN A 33 3.15 5.56 10.52
N GLU A 34 3.96 6.43 9.95
CA GLU A 34 3.56 7.35 8.89
C GLU A 34 3.12 6.59 7.63
N ASN A 35 3.91 5.62 7.18
CA ASN A 35 3.59 4.82 6.00
C ASN A 35 2.32 3.99 6.20
N MET A 36 2.16 3.35 7.36
CA MET A 36 0.95 2.57 7.68
C MET A 36 -0.28 3.46 7.77
N THR A 37 -0.14 4.71 8.24
CA THR A 37 -1.21 5.71 8.19
C THR A 37 -1.59 6.06 6.75
N ILE A 38 -0.62 6.26 5.86
CA ILE A 38 -0.87 6.55 4.43
C ILE A 38 -1.59 5.36 3.77
N ILE A 39 -1.12 4.14 4.01
CA ILE A 39 -1.71 2.89 3.50
C ILE A 39 -3.16 2.73 3.97
N SER A 40 -3.41 2.95 5.26
CA SER A 40 -4.76 2.87 5.83
C SER A 40 -5.70 3.91 5.22
N LYS A 41 -5.23 5.16 5.05
CA LYS A 41 -6.00 6.22 4.37
C LYS A 41 -6.33 5.84 2.92
N LYS A 42 -5.34 5.36 2.16
CA LYS A 42 -5.56 4.89 0.78
C LYS A 42 -6.57 3.76 0.73
N ARG A 43 -6.45 2.76 1.60
CA ARG A 43 -7.39 1.65 1.72
C ARG A 43 -8.81 2.18 1.91
N ASN A 44 -9.02 3.06 2.89
CA ASN A 44 -10.33 3.63 3.19
C ASN A 44 -10.93 4.41 2.01
N ILE A 45 -10.11 5.17 1.28
CA ILE A 45 -10.54 5.86 0.06
C ILE A 45 -11.00 4.83 -0.98
N ILE A 46 -10.16 3.85 -1.33
CA ILE A 46 -10.51 2.83 -2.33
C ILE A 46 -11.78 2.07 -1.96
N TYR A 47 -11.96 1.68 -0.70
CA TYR A 47 -13.18 0.99 -0.26
C TYR A 47 -14.42 1.86 -0.37
N SER A 48 -14.34 3.13 0.02
CA SER A 48 -15.50 4.05 0.08
C SER A 48 -15.85 4.67 -1.27
N THR A 49 -14.91 4.74 -2.21
CA THR A 49 -15.13 5.28 -3.57
C THR A 49 -15.71 4.21 -4.50
N LYS A 50 -16.69 4.55 -5.33
CA LYS A 50 -17.22 3.61 -6.32
C LYS A 50 -16.16 3.29 -7.38
N PRO A 51 -16.10 2.06 -7.93
CA PRO A 51 -15.08 1.71 -8.94
C PRO A 51 -14.96 2.72 -10.07
N GLU A 52 -16.09 3.21 -10.57
CA GLU A 52 -16.15 4.13 -11.69
C GLU A 52 -15.48 5.50 -11.42
N GLU A 53 -15.43 5.92 -10.16
CA GLU A 53 -14.83 7.18 -9.71
C GLU A 53 -13.32 7.04 -9.46
N ILE A 54 -12.78 5.81 -9.49
CA ILE A 54 -11.36 5.56 -9.26
C ILE A 54 -10.57 5.73 -10.56
N ASP A 55 -9.51 6.52 -10.49
CA ASP A 55 -8.44 6.53 -11.50
C ASP A 55 -7.46 5.39 -11.18
N PHE A 56 -7.71 4.24 -11.79
CA PHE A 56 -6.93 3.02 -11.54
C PHE A 56 -5.44 3.22 -11.76
N ASN A 57 -5.05 3.77 -12.91
CA ASN A 57 -3.63 3.94 -13.28
C ASN A 57 -2.91 4.87 -12.32
N ARG A 58 -3.57 5.96 -11.91
CA ARG A 58 -3.02 6.89 -10.92
C ARG A 58 -2.81 6.23 -9.56
N GLU A 59 -3.79 5.45 -9.09
CA GLU A 59 -3.67 4.77 -7.79
C GLU A 59 -2.64 3.65 -7.83
N VAL A 60 -2.57 2.87 -8.91
CA VAL A 60 -1.50 1.88 -9.13
C VAL A 60 -0.14 2.56 -9.04
N ALA A 61 0.10 3.61 -9.83
CA ALA A 61 1.38 4.32 -9.81
C ALA A 61 1.71 4.87 -8.42
N SER A 62 0.72 5.40 -7.71
CA SER A 62 0.89 5.93 -6.36
C SER A 62 1.29 4.83 -5.36
N ILE A 63 0.68 3.65 -5.41
CA ILE A 63 0.98 2.54 -4.50
C ILE A 63 2.31 1.88 -4.89
N GLN A 64 2.57 1.71 -6.20
CA GLN A 64 3.82 1.17 -6.72
C GLN A 64 5.02 2.03 -6.29
N LYS A 65 4.86 3.36 -6.23
CA LYS A 65 5.89 4.26 -5.72
C LYS A 65 6.28 3.91 -4.28
N ILE A 66 5.31 3.65 -3.41
CA ILE A 66 5.56 3.25 -2.02
C ILE A 66 6.33 1.92 -1.98
N ILE A 67 5.85 0.92 -2.72
CA ILE A 67 6.51 -0.40 -2.82
C ILE A 67 7.96 -0.23 -3.28
N ASN A 68 8.18 0.53 -4.35
CA ASN A 68 9.50 0.72 -4.94
C ASN A 68 10.48 1.44 -4.01
N THR A 69 10.00 2.27 -3.07
CA THR A 69 10.86 2.90 -2.04
C THR A 69 11.48 1.84 -1.12
N TYR A 70 10.75 0.78 -0.79
CA TYR A 70 11.12 -0.17 0.27
C TYR A 70 11.54 -1.56 -0.23
N LYS A 71 11.17 -1.95 -1.45
CA LYS A 71 11.36 -3.32 -1.96
C LYS A 71 12.82 -3.80 -1.95
N ASP A 72 13.75 -2.88 -2.19
CA ASP A 72 15.18 -3.17 -2.34
C ASP A 72 15.94 -3.08 -1.00
N LEU A 73 15.30 -2.63 0.08
CA LEU A 73 15.88 -2.65 1.41
C LEU A 73 16.02 -4.10 1.91
N PRO A 74 16.98 -4.42 2.79
CA PRO A 74 17.02 -5.74 3.43
C PRO A 74 15.78 -5.96 4.30
N ASN A 75 15.35 -7.21 4.43
CA ASN A 75 14.34 -7.55 5.44
C ASN A 75 14.92 -7.33 6.84
N LEU A 76 14.08 -6.85 7.76
CA LEU A 76 14.39 -6.92 9.17
C LEU A 76 14.58 -8.38 9.61
N PRO A 77 15.40 -8.62 10.64
CA PRO A 77 15.46 -9.93 11.28
C PRO A 77 14.05 -10.27 11.78
N GLN A 78 13.38 -11.18 11.08
CA GLN A 78 12.15 -11.76 11.60
C GLN A 78 12.58 -12.72 12.70
N PHE A 79 12.01 -12.53 13.89
CA PHE A 79 12.30 -13.28 15.12
C PHE A 79 12.80 -14.72 14.82
N GLN A 80 14.05 -14.99 15.21
CA GLN A 80 14.54 -16.36 15.44
C GLN A 80 13.94 -16.92 16.72
#